data_AF-A0A9X0R0S1-F1
#
_entry.id   AF-A0A9X0R0S1-F1
#
_cell.length_a   1.000
_cell.length_b   1.000
_cell.length_c   1.000
_cell.angle_alpha   90.00
_cell.angle_beta   90.00
_cell.angle_gamma   90.00
#
_symmetry.space_group_name_H-M   'P 1'
#
loop_
_entity.id
_entity.type
_entity.pdbx_description
1 polymer ?
#
loop_
_entity_poly.entity_id
_entity_poly.type
_entity_poly.pdbx_seq_one_letter_code
_entity_poly.pdbx_strand_id
1 'polypeptide(L)'
;MASRPLLLLGLLGGIAWHGPAGAQPPPENIGTVQQPLVVPGTVVDAATREAQGLLTLTTPEGRCSASMLNDYWAITAAHCVYSRAGTCPVFAANQLQLTADWPRNAGGWVGGSKTVQARQVVVYGTPVSCPTSLRGTPNDIAILQVGLHDFGRSDVRERKLEAQRPQSNAAVTAFGRGINALAFMQGTTPMPSVSDGAYRSVEFAITGVETNEFSFFGGAGAVIAGGDSGGPSLIQDWDNPLSPQRRLEWRLIGVHSRCSTTCLAGQSCTGANAWRWVSQVNQCWDASILPVREAILAAIAAVPPDDGFVGDFGRVPPEVLARKRALYAVNIDEPLVAPAGAAIDVQLTFESCHSLRVVQGCPVEPRYEIWSYNPATHQILHTESGKCLNISGARHDPGAWIILYPCVNAPNERWTATGTSVLTFRSDLTGLCLHAVPGRLGRRTQVGFTLPTPGTLTQMPCDGSTAQQFRDVDADWARRNGPR
;
A
#
# COMPACT_ATOMS: atom_id res chain seq x y z
N MET A 1 102.56 19.45 -16.68
CA MET A 1 102.63 18.08 -17.25
C MET A 1 101.73 17.21 -16.40
N ALA A 2 100.52 16.91 -16.86
CA ALA A 2 100.18 15.66 -17.54
C ALA A 2 100.39 14.46 -16.58
N SER A 3 99.46 13.54 -16.36
CA SER A 3 98.16 13.24 -16.96
C SER A 3 97.61 12.05 -16.17
N ARG A 4 96.31 12.15 -15.83
CA ARG A 4 95.29 11.13 -15.47
C ARG A 4 95.68 9.65 -15.26
N PRO A 5 94.86 8.96 -14.44
CA PRO A 5 94.03 7.91 -15.02
C PRO A 5 92.51 8.03 -14.77
N LEU A 6 91.81 7.62 -15.82
CA LEU A 6 90.40 7.23 -15.99
C LEU A 6 90.11 5.90 -15.25
N LEU A 7 88.89 5.42 -14.97
CA LEU A 7 87.49 5.87 -15.00
C LEU A 7 86.71 4.64 -14.47
N LEU A 8 85.67 4.80 -13.66
CA LEU A 8 84.52 3.90 -13.72
C LEU A 8 83.26 4.69 -13.35
N LEU A 9 82.35 4.76 -14.32
CA LEU A 9 81.09 5.50 -14.31
C LEU A 9 80.05 4.83 -13.40
N GLY A 10 79.18 5.66 -12.82
CA GLY A 10 77.89 5.24 -12.26
C GLY A 10 77.23 6.37 -11.47
N LEU A 11 76.54 7.26 -12.16
CA LEU A 11 76.08 8.58 -11.70
C LEU A 11 75.35 8.62 -10.34
N LEU A 12 75.75 9.64 -9.57
CA LEU A 12 75.08 10.25 -8.43
C LEU A 12 73.88 11.12 -8.84
N GLY A 13 72.89 11.16 -7.96
CA GLY A 13 72.15 12.36 -7.56
C GLY A 13 71.57 12.04 -6.19
N GLY A 14 72.06 12.57 -5.07
CA GLY A 14 72.34 13.97 -4.76
C GLY A 14 71.27 14.43 -3.76
N ILE A 15 71.40 14.15 -2.46
CA ILE A 15 71.89 15.07 -1.39
C ILE A 15 70.81 16.14 -1.06
N ALA A 16 70.42 16.50 0.17
CA ALA A 16 70.99 16.39 1.51
C ALA A 16 69.87 16.51 2.58
N TRP A 17 70.14 15.96 3.75
CA TRP A 17 69.60 16.40 5.04
C TRP A 17 70.24 17.71 5.49
N HIS A 18 69.56 18.55 6.30
CA HIS A 18 70.07 19.30 7.48
C HIS A 18 68.87 19.85 8.28
N GLY A 19 69.04 19.96 9.61
CA GLY A 19 68.00 20.13 10.63
C GLY A 19 67.40 21.55 10.88
N PRO A 20 66.95 21.86 12.12
CA PRO A 20 65.60 22.33 12.40
C PRO A 20 65.43 23.86 12.55
N ALA A 21 64.28 24.38 12.12
CA ALA A 21 63.74 25.69 12.49
C ALA A 21 62.21 25.67 12.29
N GLY A 22 61.46 26.32 13.18
CA GLY A 22 60.00 26.28 13.23
C GLY A 22 59.34 26.62 11.90
N ALA A 23 58.58 25.67 11.37
CA ALA A 23 57.61 25.92 10.31
C ALA A 23 56.24 26.14 10.96
N GLN A 24 55.57 27.22 10.55
CA GLN A 24 54.18 27.50 10.88
C GLN A 24 53.31 26.26 10.64
N PRO A 25 52.20 26.07 11.39
CA PRO A 25 51.20 25.08 10.99
C PRO A 25 50.85 25.36 9.52
N PRO A 26 50.81 24.33 8.64
CA PRO A 26 50.38 24.53 7.27
C PRO A 26 49.02 25.21 7.29
N PRO A 27 48.78 26.15 6.35
CA PRO A 27 47.56 26.96 6.34
C PRO A 27 46.36 26.04 6.45
N GLU A 28 45.37 26.45 7.26
CA GLU A 28 44.05 25.84 7.26
C GLU A 28 43.69 25.57 5.80
N ASN A 29 43.55 24.30 5.45
CA ASN A 29 42.89 23.92 4.23
C ASN A 29 41.44 24.36 4.40
N ILE A 30 41.18 25.64 4.14
CA ILE A 30 39.90 26.22 3.76
C ILE A 30 39.64 25.73 2.32
N GLY A 31 39.59 24.40 2.20
CA GLY A 31 39.24 23.67 1.01
C GLY A 31 37.83 23.18 1.25
N THR A 32 36.87 23.87 0.64
CA THR A 32 35.49 23.45 0.42
C THR A 32 35.33 21.95 0.59
N VAL A 33 34.70 21.55 1.70
CA VAL A 33 34.29 20.16 1.89
C VAL A 33 33.29 19.87 0.78
N GLN A 34 33.75 19.19 -0.27
CA GLN A 34 32.86 18.44 -1.15
C GLN A 34 32.29 17.31 -0.30
N GLN A 35 31.23 17.61 0.45
CA GLN A 35 30.33 16.58 0.92
C GLN A 35 29.31 16.38 -0.20
N PRO A 36 29.40 15.32 -1.01
CA PRO A 36 28.23 14.87 -1.74
C PRO A 36 27.27 14.31 -0.69
N LEU A 37 26.26 15.07 -0.29
CA LEU A 37 25.24 14.60 0.62
C LEU A 37 23.88 15.00 0.07
N VAL A 38 23.25 14.06 -0.63
CA VAL A 38 22.02 13.39 -0.18
C VAL A 38 21.89 12.07 -0.97
N VAL A 39 22.48 11.01 -0.44
CA VAL A 39 22.01 9.60 -0.48
C VAL A 39 22.77 8.92 0.69
N PRO A 40 22.13 8.02 1.47
CA PRO A 40 21.91 6.66 1.01
C PRO A 40 20.48 6.17 1.26
N GLY A 41 19.47 7.05 1.20
CA GLY A 41 18.08 6.59 1.13
C GLY A 41 17.91 5.69 -0.10
N THR A 42 17.54 4.43 0.13
CA THR A 42 17.40 3.43 -0.94
C THR A 42 16.19 3.83 -1.79
N VAL A 43 16.39 3.97 -3.11
CA VAL A 43 15.27 4.20 -4.02
C VAL A 43 14.35 3.00 -3.91
N VAL A 44 13.09 3.26 -3.58
CA VAL A 44 12.09 2.21 -3.34
C VAL A 44 11.59 1.69 -4.68
N ASP A 45 11.77 0.39 -4.91
CA ASP A 45 11.29 -0.24 -6.13
C ASP A 45 9.74 -0.26 -6.23
N ALA A 46 9.21 -0.59 -7.40
CA ALA A 46 7.76 -0.62 -7.63
C ALA A 46 7.03 -1.60 -6.70
N ALA A 47 7.60 -2.79 -6.48
CA ALA A 47 6.99 -3.83 -5.65
C ALA A 47 6.92 -3.41 -4.18
N THR A 48 7.95 -2.72 -3.67
CA THR A 48 7.97 -2.21 -2.30
C THR A 48 7.03 -1.02 -2.14
N ARG A 49 6.96 -0.11 -3.13
CA ARG A 49 5.96 0.97 -3.15
C ARG A 49 4.54 0.41 -3.11
N GLU A 50 4.27 -0.62 -3.92
CA GLU A 50 2.99 -1.34 -3.94
C GLU A 50 2.71 -2.05 -2.61
N ALA A 51 3.68 -2.80 -2.08
CA ALA A 51 3.55 -3.54 -0.82
C ALA A 51 3.34 -2.61 0.38
N GLN A 52 3.98 -1.44 0.39
CA GLN A 52 3.80 -0.46 1.45
C GLN A 52 2.63 0.50 1.20
N GLY A 53 2.07 0.51 -0.01
CA GLY A 53 0.95 1.36 -0.40
C GLY A 53 1.30 2.84 -0.33
N LEU A 54 2.53 3.21 -0.70
CA LEU A 54 3.01 4.60 -0.61
C LEU A 54 2.22 5.48 -1.57
N LEU A 55 1.81 6.68 -1.20
CA LEU A 55 0.99 7.55 -2.04
C LEU A 55 1.55 8.96 -2.06
N THR A 56 1.38 9.65 -3.18
CA THR A 56 1.68 11.08 -3.28
C THR A 56 0.40 11.86 -3.08
N LEU A 57 0.33 12.64 -2.02
CA LEU A 57 -0.76 13.59 -1.78
C LEU A 57 -0.43 14.91 -2.49
N THR A 58 -1.31 15.34 -3.38
CA THR A 58 -1.26 16.65 -4.04
C THR A 58 -2.40 17.50 -3.51
N THR A 59 -2.06 18.72 -3.08
CA THR A 59 -2.98 19.71 -2.54
C THR A 59 -2.84 21.03 -3.30
N PRO A 60 -3.74 22.02 -3.11
CA PRO A 60 -3.61 23.32 -3.74
C PRO A 60 -2.30 24.07 -3.39
N GLU A 61 -1.68 23.74 -2.26
CA GLU A 61 -0.52 24.45 -1.72
C GLU A 61 0.79 23.64 -1.79
N GLY A 62 0.76 22.41 -2.29
CA GLY A 62 1.97 21.63 -2.46
C GLY A 62 1.74 20.13 -2.58
N ARG A 63 2.81 19.38 -2.29
CA ARG A 63 2.82 17.93 -2.28
C ARG A 63 3.34 17.41 -0.96
N CYS A 64 2.75 16.30 -0.54
CA CYS A 64 3.12 15.52 0.63
C CYS A 64 3.18 14.04 0.25
N SER A 65 3.71 13.25 1.16
CA SER A 65 3.64 11.80 1.12
C SER A 65 2.41 11.32 1.93
N ALA A 66 1.97 10.12 1.62
CA ALA A 66 0.87 9.43 2.28
C ALA A 66 1.10 7.91 2.17
N SER A 67 0.28 7.11 2.83
CA SER A 67 0.27 5.66 2.61
C SER A 67 -1.10 5.04 2.85
N MET A 68 -1.38 3.94 2.18
CA MET A 68 -2.63 3.18 2.35
C MET A 68 -2.65 2.48 3.72
N LEU A 69 -3.75 2.69 4.45
CA LEU A 69 -4.13 1.91 5.63
C LEU A 69 -4.88 0.64 5.22
N ASN A 70 -5.80 0.76 4.27
CA ASN A 70 -6.56 -0.34 3.68
C ASN A 70 -7.06 0.10 2.30
N ASP A 71 -7.98 -0.64 1.68
CA ASP A 71 -8.53 -0.31 0.35
C ASP A 71 -9.32 1.01 0.26
N TYR A 72 -9.66 1.64 1.40
CA TYR A 72 -10.49 2.85 1.47
C TYR A 72 -9.81 4.04 2.10
N TRP A 73 -8.79 3.82 2.91
CA TRP A 73 -8.22 4.87 3.74
C TRP A 73 -6.73 4.98 3.48
N ALA A 74 -6.29 6.20 3.21
CA ALA A 74 -4.90 6.59 3.26
C ALA A 74 -4.65 7.44 4.50
N ILE A 75 -3.43 7.39 5.04
CA ILE A 75 -2.97 8.24 6.13
C ILE A 75 -1.91 9.22 5.63
N THR A 76 -1.91 10.41 6.18
CA THR A 76 -0.93 11.47 5.96
C THR A 76 -0.83 12.38 7.20
N ALA A 77 -0.04 13.44 7.12
CA ALA A 77 0.06 14.45 8.17
C ALA A 77 -1.11 15.45 8.06
N ALA A 78 -1.62 15.94 9.19
CA ALA A 78 -2.71 16.91 9.19
C ALA A 78 -2.29 18.25 8.57
N HIS A 79 -1.05 18.71 8.79
CA HIS A 79 -0.56 19.95 8.22
C HIS A 79 -0.51 19.94 6.68
N CYS A 80 -0.56 18.76 6.05
CA CYS A 80 -0.66 18.63 4.59
C CYS A 80 -2.07 18.94 4.07
N VAL A 81 -3.10 18.74 4.88
CA VAL A 81 -4.51 18.91 4.47
C VAL A 81 -5.11 20.23 4.95
N TYR A 82 -4.35 21.03 5.71
CA TYR A 82 -4.71 22.38 6.10
C TYR A 82 -4.17 23.42 5.10
N SER A 83 -4.99 24.42 4.77
CA SER A 83 -4.50 25.61 4.11
C SER A 83 -3.60 26.42 5.05
N ARG A 84 -2.53 27.02 4.52
CA ARG A 84 -1.65 27.93 5.25
C ARG A 84 -2.21 29.35 5.34
N ALA A 85 -3.35 29.61 4.71
CA ALA A 85 -3.99 30.92 4.67
C ALA A 85 -5.08 31.09 5.75
N GLY A 86 -5.33 32.35 6.13
CA GLY A 86 -6.47 32.74 6.97
C GLY A 86 -6.50 32.00 8.32
N THR A 87 -7.59 31.26 8.55
CA THR A 87 -7.85 30.49 9.78
C THR A 87 -7.47 29.00 9.67
N CYS A 88 -6.67 28.62 8.65
CA CYS A 88 -6.31 27.25 8.37
C CYS A 88 -7.54 26.34 8.21
N PRO A 89 -8.40 26.59 7.22
CA PRO A 89 -9.43 25.63 6.88
C PRO A 89 -8.79 24.32 6.38
N VAL A 90 -9.41 23.19 6.71
CA VAL A 90 -9.12 21.91 6.03
C VAL A 90 -9.53 22.06 4.57
N PHE A 91 -8.69 21.62 3.64
CA PHE A 91 -9.08 21.56 2.23
C PHE A 91 -10.30 20.66 2.04
N ALA A 92 -11.19 21.04 1.12
CA ALA A 92 -12.28 20.15 0.74
C ALA A 92 -11.71 18.86 0.10
N ALA A 93 -12.36 17.72 0.31
CA ALA A 93 -11.84 16.42 -0.12
C ALA A 93 -11.55 16.37 -1.63
N ASN A 94 -12.40 17.01 -2.45
CA ASN A 94 -12.22 17.13 -3.90
C ASN A 94 -11.05 18.02 -4.35
N GLN A 95 -10.35 18.69 -3.43
CA GLN A 95 -9.13 19.44 -3.68
C GLN A 95 -7.87 18.60 -3.37
N LEU A 96 -8.05 17.41 -2.79
CA LEU A 96 -6.96 16.53 -2.37
C LEU A 96 -6.89 15.33 -3.30
N GLN A 97 -5.73 15.14 -3.93
CA GLN A 97 -5.48 14.07 -4.88
C GLN A 97 -4.43 13.10 -4.35
N LEU A 98 -4.73 11.81 -4.38
CA LEU A 98 -3.79 10.75 -4.04
C LEU A 98 -3.34 10.06 -5.32
N THR A 99 -2.03 9.96 -5.51
CA THR A 99 -1.42 9.31 -6.68
C THR A 99 -0.58 8.11 -6.27
N ALA A 100 -0.87 6.98 -6.88
CA ALA A 100 -0.09 5.76 -6.86
C ALA A 100 0.80 5.69 -8.10
N ASP A 101 2.08 5.35 -7.99
CA ASP A 101 3.02 5.30 -9.12
C ASP A 101 3.80 3.97 -9.24
N TRP A 102 3.17 2.85 -8.90
CA TRP A 102 3.69 1.50 -9.13
C TRP A 102 2.96 0.79 -10.28
N PRO A 103 3.69 0.24 -11.28
CA PRO A 103 3.12 -0.60 -12.33
C PRO A 103 2.72 -1.97 -11.78
N ARG A 104 1.47 -2.37 -12.04
CA ARG A 104 0.94 -3.70 -11.68
C ARG A 104 1.47 -4.75 -12.67
N ASN A 105 2.01 -5.85 -12.18
CA ASN A 105 2.34 -7.00 -13.03
C ASN A 105 1.03 -7.63 -13.56
N ALA A 106 0.90 -7.76 -14.88
CA ALA A 106 -0.20 -8.42 -15.60
C ALA A 106 -1.58 -7.70 -15.70
N GLY A 107 -1.60 -6.36 -15.76
CA GLY A 107 -2.81 -5.60 -16.12
C GLY A 107 -2.81 -4.11 -15.73
N GLY A 108 -1.63 -3.49 -15.62
CA GLY A 108 -1.44 -2.18 -15.00
C GLY A 108 -2.21 -1.01 -15.63
N TRP A 109 -2.38 0.04 -14.83
CA TRP A 109 -2.95 1.33 -15.23
C TRP A 109 -2.21 1.91 -16.44
N VAL A 110 -2.95 2.42 -17.44
CA VAL A 110 -2.37 3.09 -18.61
C VAL A 110 -1.53 4.28 -18.13
N GLY A 111 -0.21 4.22 -18.30
CA GLY A 111 0.73 5.26 -17.88
C GLY A 111 1.51 4.98 -16.59
N GLY A 112 1.33 3.83 -15.93
CA GLY A 112 2.16 3.42 -14.77
C GLY A 112 1.87 4.14 -13.45
N SER A 113 0.87 5.03 -13.43
CA SER A 113 0.37 5.70 -12.23
C SER A 113 -1.15 5.85 -12.25
N LYS A 114 -1.80 5.90 -11.08
CA LYS A 114 -3.22 6.20 -10.93
C LYS A 114 -3.41 7.34 -9.93
N THR A 115 -4.27 8.29 -10.27
CA THR A 115 -4.63 9.41 -9.39
C THR A 115 -6.12 9.35 -9.08
N VAL A 116 -6.49 9.54 -7.81
CA VAL A 116 -7.87 9.60 -7.34
C VAL A 116 -8.08 10.81 -6.43
N GLN A 117 -9.31 11.30 -6.38
CA GLN A 117 -9.70 12.37 -5.46
C GLN A 117 -10.06 11.76 -4.10
N ALA A 118 -9.71 12.45 -3.02
CA ALA A 118 -10.24 12.10 -1.72
C ALA A 118 -11.76 12.36 -1.69
N ARG A 119 -12.49 11.51 -0.97
CA ARG A 119 -13.94 11.60 -0.76
C ARG A 119 -14.27 12.24 0.57
N GLN A 120 -13.45 11.97 1.57
CA GLN A 120 -13.57 12.49 2.92
C GLN A 120 -12.19 12.76 3.51
N VAL A 121 -12.14 13.75 4.40
CA VAL A 121 -10.96 14.08 5.20
C VAL A 121 -11.34 13.99 6.66
N VAL A 122 -10.59 13.23 7.44
CA VAL A 122 -10.70 13.19 8.90
C VAL A 122 -9.36 13.63 9.47
N VAL A 123 -9.39 14.68 10.27
CA VAL A 123 -8.21 15.25 10.93
C VAL A 123 -8.28 14.92 12.42
N TYR A 124 -7.17 14.47 13.00
CA TYR A 124 -7.09 14.15 14.43
C TYR A 124 -6.47 15.29 15.24
N GLY A 125 -6.74 16.50 14.78
CA GLY A 125 -6.06 17.67 15.26
C GLY A 125 -6.54 18.99 14.67
N THR A 126 -6.53 20.06 15.46
CA THR A 126 -6.91 21.41 15.02
C THR A 126 -5.77 22.40 15.27
N PRO A 127 -5.22 23.05 14.23
CA PRO A 127 -4.20 24.07 14.42
C PRO A 127 -4.71 25.24 15.25
N VAL A 128 -3.84 25.74 16.13
CA VAL A 128 -4.12 26.92 16.95
C VAL A 128 -3.75 28.23 16.27
N SER A 129 -2.90 28.20 15.22
CA SER A 129 -2.49 29.37 14.45
C SER A 129 -1.94 28.99 13.07
N CYS A 130 -1.93 29.96 12.14
CA CYS A 130 -1.51 29.82 10.74
C CYS A 130 -0.30 30.71 10.43
N PRO A 131 0.71 30.25 9.67
CA PRO A 131 0.89 28.89 9.17
C PRO A 131 1.13 27.89 10.31
N THR A 132 0.65 26.67 10.12
CA THR A 132 0.61 25.64 11.16
C THR A 132 2.02 25.10 11.42
N SER A 133 2.64 25.50 12.53
CA SER A 133 3.57 24.60 13.22
C SER A 133 2.70 23.81 14.19
N LEU A 134 2.25 22.62 13.79
CA LEU A 134 1.57 21.70 14.70
C LEU A 134 2.63 21.15 15.66
N ARG A 135 2.96 21.93 16.70
CA ARG A 135 3.79 21.50 17.82
C ARG A 135 2.87 21.01 18.93
N GLY A 136 3.07 19.76 19.38
CA GLY A 136 2.40 19.22 20.56
C GLY A 136 0.98 18.72 20.29
N THR A 137 0.01 19.20 21.07
CA THR A 137 -1.42 19.03 20.78
C THR A 137 -1.86 20.17 19.88
N PRO A 138 -2.37 19.91 18.68
CA PRO A 138 -3.00 18.65 18.24
C PRO A 138 -2.10 17.58 17.58
N ASN A 139 -2.59 16.34 17.46
CA ASN A 139 -1.90 15.29 16.70
C ASN A 139 -1.89 15.64 15.20
N ASP A 140 -0.70 15.66 14.60
CA ASP A 140 -0.49 15.98 13.19
C ASP A 140 -0.77 14.78 12.28
N ILE A 141 -1.98 14.24 12.38
CA ILE A 141 -2.43 13.06 11.63
C ILE A 141 -3.77 13.37 10.96
N ALA A 142 -3.87 13.00 9.69
CA ALA A 142 -5.12 12.97 8.95
C ALA A 142 -5.26 11.67 8.18
N ILE A 143 -6.49 11.20 8.03
CA ILE A 143 -6.84 10.12 7.12
C ILE A 143 -7.75 10.63 6.02
N LEU A 144 -7.57 10.08 4.83
CA LEU A 144 -8.24 10.45 3.60
C LEU A 144 -8.97 9.22 3.07
N GLN A 145 -10.29 9.35 2.90
CA GLN A 145 -11.08 8.28 2.30
C GLN A 145 -10.92 8.34 0.77
N VAL A 146 -10.71 7.20 0.15
CA VAL A 146 -10.71 6.94 -1.28
C VAL A 146 -11.79 5.91 -1.61
N GLY A 147 -12.05 5.67 -2.89
CA GLY A 147 -12.96 4.62 -3.33
C GLY A 147 -12.40 3.23 -3.13
N LEU A 148 -13.31 2.27 -2.93
CA LEU A 148 -12.97 0.85 -2.89
C LEU A 148 -12.17 0.45 -4.13
N HIS A 149 -10.96 -0.08 -3.93
CA HIS A 149 -10.02 -0.45 -4.99
C HIS A 149 -9.69 0.65 -5.99
N ASP A 150 -9.82 1.89 -5.57
CA ASP A 150 -9.24 3.00 -6.31
C ASP A 150 -7.74 2.77 -6.57
N PHE A 151 -7.05 1.98 -5.76
CA PHE A 151 -5.68 1.55 -6.04
C PHE A 151 -5.50 0.04 -6.28
N GLY A 152 -6.58 -0.73 -6.38
CA GLY A 152 -6.54 -2.14 -6.78
C GLY A 152 -5.75 -3.07 -5.84
N ARG A 153 -5.73 -2.84 -4.53
CA ARG A 153 -4.95 -3.64 -3.56
C ARG A 153 -5.78 -4.75 -2.89
N SER A 154 -6.45 -5.61 -3.67
CA SER A 154 -7.25 -6.71 -3.12
C SER A 154 -6.44 -7.73 -2.29
N ASP A 155 -5.11 -7.70 -2.38
CA ASP A 155 -4.17 -8.62 -1.73
C ASP A 155 -3.35 -8.00 -0.60
N VAL A 156 -3.36 -6.66 -0.42
CA VAL A 156 -2.60 -6.06 0.68
C VAL A 156 -3.46 -5.92 1.92
N ARG A 157 -3.16 -6.83 2.85
CA ARG A 157 -3.60 -6.82 4.25
C ARG A 157 -3.71 -5.40 4.78
N GLU A 158 -4.84 -5.13 5.43
CA GLU A 158 -5.03 -3.97 6.30
C GLU A 158 -3.75 -3.69 7.09
N ARG A 159 -3.22 -2.48 6.92
CA ARG A 159 -2.02 -1.99 7.60
C ARG A 159 -2.24 -2.14 9.10
N LYS A 160 -1.40 -2.96 9.72
CA LYS A 160 -1.42 -3.09 11.17
C LYS A 160 -0.97 -1.78 11.79
N LEU A 161 -1.75 -1.29 12.75
CA LEU A 161 -1.43 -0.09 13.53
C LEU A 161 -0.76 -0.51 14.83
N GLU A 162 0.41 0.05 15.09
CA GLU A 162 1.16 -0.20 16.32
C GLU A 162 0.32 0.14 17.55
N ALA A 163 0.26 -0.78 18.51
CA ALA A 163 -0.52 -0.65 19.72
C ALA A 163 0.36 -0.32 20.94
N GLN A 164 1.67 -0.47 20.80
CA GLN A 164 2.65 -0.19 21.83
C GLN A 164 3.22 1.20 21.67
N ARG A 165 3.72 1.74 22.80
CA ARG A 165 4.44 3.00 22.79
C ARG A 165 5.74 2.84 22.00
N PRO A 166 6.10 3.80 21.12
CA PRO A 166 7.42 3.82 20.51
C PRO A 166 8.50 3.69 21.58
N GLN A 167 9.49 2.83 21.34
CA GLN A 167 10.59 2.63 22.27
C GLN A 167 11.83 3.36 21.77
N SER A 168 12.55 4.02 22.68
CA SER A 168 13.86 4.57 22.38
C SER A 168 14.79 3.46 21.86
N ASN A 169 15.62 3.79 20.88
CA ASN A 169 16.50 2.90 20.13
C ASN A 169 15.81 1.84 19.26
N ALA A 170 14.48 1.83 19.17
CA ALA A 170 13.80 1.01 18.16
C ALA A 170 14.14 1.52 16.76
N ALA A 171 14.40 0.58 15.85
CA ALA A 171 14.60 0.88 14.44
C ALA A 171 13.24 1.15 13.77
N VAL A 172 13.16 2.23 13.00
CA VAL A 172 11.99 2.61 12.22
C VAL A 172 12.39 2.84 10.77
N THR A 173 11.65 2.23 9.85
CA THR A 173 11.82 2.44 8.42
C THR A 173 10.89 3.56 7.96
N ALA A 174 11.48 4.69 7.60
CA ALA A 174 10.79 5.85 7.05
C ALA A 174 10.69 5.76 5.53
N PHE A 175 9.58 6.25 4.96
CA PHE A 175 9.35 6.31 3.52
C PHE A 175 8.83 7.68 3.10
N GLY A 176 9.41 8.26 2.06
CA GLY A 176 8.98 9.56 1.55
C GLY A 176 9.45 9.85 0.12
N ARG A 177 8.88 10.90 -0.48
CA ARG A 177 9.11 11.35 -1.87
C ARG A 177 9.48 12.83 -1.93
N GLY A 178 10.16 13.31 -0.90
CA GLY A 178 10.55 14.70 -0.73
C GLY A 178 11.84 15.07 -1.44
N ILE A 179 12.54 16.02 -0.86
CA ILE A 179 13.84 16.50 -1.32
C ILE A 179 14.87 15.37 -1.30
N ASN A 180 15.56 15.19 -2.43
CA ASN A 180 16.63 14.22 -2.59
C ASN A 180 18.02 14.87 -2.64
N ALA A 181 18.12 16.21 -2.56
CA ALA A 181 19.37 16.92 -2.30
C ALA A 181 19.13 18.24 -1.57
N LEU A 182 19.83 18.48 -0.46
CA LEU A 182 19.77 19.72 0.29
C LEU A 182 20.55 20.83 -0.43
N ALA A 183 20.24 22.08 -0.08
CA ALA A 183 20.93 23.23 -0.61
C ALA A 183 22.40 23.28 -0.16
N PHE A 184 23.29 23.70 -1.05
CA PHE A 184 24.73 23.79 -0.76
C PHE A 184 25.36 24.96 -1.52
N MET A 185 26.58 25.35 -1.13
CA MET A 185 27.38 26.32 -1.88
C MET A 185 28.25 25.61 -2.91
N GLN A 186 28.09 25.96 -4.20
CA GLN A 186 29.03 25.60 -5.25
C GLN A 186 29.96 26.79 -5.51
N GLY A 187 31.12 26.80 -4.85
CA GLY A 187 31.97 27.99 -4.79
C GLY A 187 31.24 29.12 -4.06
N THR A 188 31.00 30.23 -4.73
CA THR A 188 30.20 31.37 -4.20
C THR A 188 28.74 31.34 -4.64
N THR A 189 28.32 30.34 -5.42
CA THR A 189 26.97 30.26 -5.97
C THR A 189 26.10 29.33 -5.12
N PRO A 190 24.97 29.80 -4.58
CA PRO A 190 24.07 28.96 -3.80
C PRO A 190 23.25 28.05 -4.72
N MET A 191 23.32 26.74 -4.49
CA MET A 191 22.52 25.72 -5.17
C MET A 191 21.33 25.34 -4.29
N PRO A 192 20.08 25.42 -4.79
CA PRO A 192 18.91 25.13 -3.98
C PRO A 192 18.74 23.63 -3.75
N SER A 193 17.92 23.28 -2.76
CA SER A 193 17.45 21.92 -2.57
C SER A 193 16.68 21.43 -3.80
N VAL A 194 16.82 20.15 -4.14
CA VAL A 194 16.15 19.52 -5.29
C VAL A 194 15.42 18.24 -4.90
N SER A 195 14.38 17.88 -5.66
CA SER A 195 13.68 16.60 -5.59
C SER A 195 13.68 15.97 -6.98
N ASP A 196 13.98 14.68 -7.06
CA ASP A 196 13.92 13.85 -8.25
C ASP A 196 12.54 13.16 -8.40
N GLY A 197 11.67 13.34 -7.41
CA GLY A 197 10.35 12.73 -7.36
C GLY A 197 10.38 11.20 -7.17
N ALA A 198 11.49 10.61 -6.73
CA ALA A 198 11.53 9.18 -6.38
C ALA A 198 11.15 8.95 -4.92
N TYR A 199 10.50 7.82 -4.62
CA TYR A 199 10.37 7.37 -3.23
C TYR A 199 11.69 6.82 -2.73
N ARG A 200 12.01 7.16 -1.48
CA ARG A 200 13.19 6.67 -0.78
C ARG A 200 12.80 6.12 0.58
N SER A 201 13.55 5.12 1.02
CA SER A 201 13.44 4.58 2.37
C SER A 201 14.78 4.64 3.10
N VAL A 202 14.71 4.84 4.41
CA VAL A 202 15.86 4.86 5.31
C VAL A 202 15.43 4.36 6.68
N GLU A 203 16.34 3.68 7.37
CA GLU A 203 16.13 3.25 8.75
C GLU A 203 16.73 4.28 9.71
N PHE A 204 15.95 4.66 10.72
CA PHE A 204 16.38 5.52 11.82
C PHE A 204 16.24 4.81 13.15
N ALA A 205 17.07 5.18 14.12
CA ALA A 205 16.85 4.82 15.52
C ALA A 205 16.06 5.92 16.21
N ILE A 206 15.00 5.55 16.92
CA ILE A 206 14.22 6.49 17.73
C ILE A 206 15.09 7.03 18.86
N THR A 207 15.19 8.36 18.96
CA THR A 207 16.05 9.07 19.92
C THR A 207 15.27 9.73 21.05
N GLY A 208 14.00 10.08 20.81
CA GLY A 208 13.11 10.67 21.81
C GLY A 208 11.68 10.19 21.61
N VAL A 209 10.95 10.05 22.70
CA VAL A 209 9.54 9.60 22.69
C VAL A 209 8.71 10.49 23.60
N GLU A 210 7.79 11.20 22.99
CA GLU A 210 6.78 12.00 23.67
C GLU A 210 5.41 11.31 23.56
N THR A 211 4.34 11.96 24.03
CA THR A 211 2.99 11.38 23.96
C THR A 211 2.49 11.30 22.52
N ASN A 212 2.67 12.38 21.76
CA ASN A 212 2.10 12.54 20.41
C ASN A 212 3.14 12.47 19.29
N GLU A 213 4.42 12.42 19.63
CA GLU A 213 5.50 12.37 18.64
C GLU A 213 6.67 11.54 19.14
N PHE A 214 7.49 11.07 18.20
CA PHE A 214 8.80 10.50 18.47
C PHE A 214 9.81 11.12 17.51
N SER A 215 11.06 11.20 17.94
CA SER A 215 12.10 11.93 17.22
C SER A 215 13.29 11.05 16.86
N PHE A 216 13.96 11.41 15.78
CA PHE A 216 15.18 10.74 15.33
C PHE A 216 16.09 11.74 14.62
N PHE A 217 17.39 11.42 14.63
CA PHE A 217 18.39 12.14 13.86
C PHE A 217 18.48 11.54 12.45
N GLY A 218 19.00 12.32 11.51
CA GLY A 218 19.42 11.77 10.23
C GLY A 218 20.43 10.64 10.44
N GLY A 219 20.33 9.58 9.64
CA GLY A 219 21.13 8.37 9.75
C GLY A 219 21.81 8.07 8.42
N ALA A 220 23.09 7.69 8.46
CA ALA A 220 23.90 7.34 7.29
C ALA A 220 24.00 8.42 6.18
N GLY A 221 23.63 9.68 6.41
CA GLY A 221 23.56 10.72 5.37
C GLY A 221 22.20 10.83 4.67
N ALA A 222 21.20 10.08 5.15
CA ALA A 222 19.80 10.23 4.79
C ALA A 222 19.03 10.87 5.94
N VAL A 223 18.06 11.70 5.58
CA VAL A 223 17.20 12.41 6.51
C VAL A 223 15.86 12.66 5.83
N ILE A 224 14.82 12.81 6.63
CA ILE A 224 13.52 13.29 6.15
C ILE A 224 13.64 14.78 5.84
N ALA A 225 13.05 15.21 4.73
CA ALA A 225 13.09 16.58 4.27
C ALA A 225 11.72 17.06 3.75
N GLY A 226 11.68 18.31 3.28
CA GLY A 226 10.47 18.89 2.71
C GLY A 226 9.88 18.02 1.60
N GLY A 227 8.57 17.76 1.67
CA GLY A 227 7.83 16.89 0.76
C GLY A 227 7.68 15.44 1.26
N ASP A 228 8.46 15.01 2.25
CA ASP A 228 8.27 13.72 2.92
C ASP A 228 7.12 13.73 3.93
N SER A 229 6.66 14.91 4.34
CA SER A 229 5.53 15.08 5.27
C SER A 229 4.37 14.14 4.98
N GLY A 230 3.86 13.45 6.00
CA GLY A 230 2.80 12.46 5.90
C GLY A 230 3.21 11.07 5.42
N GLY A 231 4.48 10.89 5.02
CA GLY A 231 5.05 9.59 4.70
C GLY A 231 5.07 8.67 5.92
N PRO A 232 4.93 7.34 5.73
CA PRO A 232 4.83 6.42 6.85
C PRO A 232 6.18 6.11 7.47
N SER A 233 6.18 6.03 8.80
CA SER A 233 7.20 5.35 9.58
C SER A 233 6.68 3.98 10.02
N LEU A 234 7.40 2.93 9.64
CA LEU A 234 7.02 1.55 9.87
C LEU A 234 8.04 0.82 10.74
N ILE A 235 7.56 -0.10 11.56
CA ILE A 235 8.40 -1.09 12.24
C ILE A 235 8.04 -2.50 11.77
N GLN A 236 8.99 -3.43 11.88
CA GLN A 236 8.69 -4.85 11.77
C GLN A 236 8.56 -5.43 13.17
N ASP A 237 7.43 -6.07 13.43
CA ASP A 237 7.21 -6.80 14.68
C ASP A 237 6.55 -8.15 14.38
N TRP A 238 6.66 -9.08 15.32
CA TRP A 238 6.02 -10.38 15.22
C TRP A 238 4.50 -10.24 15.38
N ASP A 239 3.75 -10.97 14.55
CA ASP A 239 2.29 -11.09 14.67
C ASP A 239 1.85 -11.69 16.01
N ASN A 240 2.55 -12.75 16.44
CA ASN A 240 2.40 -13.38 17.74
C ASN A 240 3.78 -13.81 18.27
N PRO A 241 4.37 -13.10 19.24
CA PRO A 241 5.72 -13.38 19.73
C PRO A 241 5.86 -14.78 20.35
N LEU A 242 4.76 -15.38 20.79
CA LEU A 242 4.71 -16.69 21.44
C LEU A 242 4.43 -17.84 20.46
N SER A 243 4.11 -17.54 19.19
CA SER A 243 3.83 -18.57 18.19
C SER A 243 5.13 -19.11 17.57
N PRO A 244 5.30 -20.43 17.46
CA PRO A 244 6.38 -21.02 16.65
C PRO A 244 6.18 -20.78 15.14
N GLN A 245 4.98 -20.35 14.71
CA GLN A 245 4.65 -20.00 13.32
C GLN A 245 4.64 -18.48 13.08
N ARG A 246 5.22 -17.71 14.01
CA ARG A 246 5.25 -16.25 13.97
C ARG A 246 5.82 -15.72 12.66
N ARG A 247 5.26 -14.61 12.18
CA ARG A 247 5.68 -13.90 10.97
C ARG A 247 5.99 -12.46 11.33
N LEU A 248 7.02 -11.91 10.70
CA LEU A 248 7.27 -10.48 10.76
C LEU A 248 6.20 -9.76 9.94
N GLU A 249 5.54 -8.80 10.56
CA GLU A 249 4.54 -7.94 9.94
C GLU A 249 4.94 -6.48 10.09
N TRP A 250 4.66 -5.70 9.04
CA TRP A 250 4.89 -4.27 9.05
C TRP A 250 3.76 -3.55 9.77
N ARG A 251 4.12 -2.79 10.81
CA ARG A 251 3.20 -1.99 11.60
C ARG A 251 3.50 -0.51 11.41
N LEU A 252 2.46 0.29 11.17
CA LEU A 252 2.56 1.74 11.15
C LEU A 252 2.72 2.24 12.57
N ILE A 253 3.73 3.07 12.83
CA ILE A 253 3.98 3.67 14.14
C ILE A 253 3.82 5.20 14.14
N GLY A 254 3.99 5.84 12.98
CA GLY A 254 3.86 7.29 12.85
C GLY A 254 3.86 7.78 11.42
N VAL A 255 3.68 9.10 11.27
CA VAL A 255 3.83 9.80 9.98
C VAL A 255 4.74 11.02 10.11
N HIS A 256 5.46 11.34 9.04
CA HIS A 256 6.43 12.43 9.02
C HIS A 256 5.75 13.79 9.26
N SER A 257 6.14 14.47 10.34
CA SER A 257 5.47 15.71 10.77
C SER A 257 6.35 16.92 10.54
N ARG A 258 7.50 17.00 11.21
CA ARG A 258 8.32 18.21 11.24
C ARG A 258 9.79 17.91 11.41
N CYS A 259 10.63 18.87 11.00
CA CYS A 259 12.06 18.81 11.27
C CYS A 259 12.59 20.17 11.72
N SER A 260 13.70 20.12 12.45
CA SER A 260 14.56 21.26 12.76
C SER A 260 15.62 21.36 11.68
N THR A 261 15.81 22.55 11.12
CA THR A 261 16.66 22.75 9.94
C THR A 261 17.59 23.95 10.10
N THR A 262 18.66 23.94 9.33
CA THR A 262 19.59 25.07 9.19
C THR A 262 19.52 25.60 7.76
N CYS A 263 19.40 26.93 7.63
CA CYS A 263 19.37 27.58 6.33
C CYS A 263 20.78 27.77 5.77
N LEU A 264 20.92 27.65 4.45
CA LEU A 264 22.16 27.98 3.76
C LEU A 264 22.54 29.44 4.05
N ALA A 265 23.82 29.70 4.34
CA ALA A 265 24.30 31.03 4.70
C ALA A 265 23.94 32.07 3.61
N GLY A 266 23.40 33.23 4.05
CA GLY A 266 22.97 34.29 3.14
C GLY A 266 21.65 34.03 2.40
N GLN A 267 20.97 32.91 2.65
CA GLN A 267 19.65 32.60 2.11
C GLN A 267 18.54 32.70 3.17
N SER A 268 17.28 32.67 2.71
CA SER A 268 16.10 32.67 3.57
C SER A 268 15.34 31.34 3.48
N CYS A 269 15.01 30.78 4.64
CA CYS A 269 14.23 29.54 4.80
C CYS A 269 12.89 29.81 5.48
N THR A 270 12.29 30.98 5.22
CA THR A 270 10.98 31.38 5.73
C THR A 270 9.96 31.52 4.60
N GLY A 271 8.66 31.54 4.95
CA GLY A 271 7.57 31.73 3.98
C GLY A 271 7.24 30.48 3.15
N ALA A 272 6.67 30.67 1.96
CA ALA A 272 6.06 29.61 1.15
C ALA A 272 7.03 28.49 0.71
N ASN A 273 8.32 28.81 0.56
CA ASN A 273 9.36 27.88 0.09
C ASN A 273 10.47 27.67 1.14
N ALA A 274 10.08 27.51 2.42
CA ALA A 274 11.02 27.35 3.53
C ALA A 274 12.10 26.27 3.33
N TRP A 275 11.84 25.28 2.48
CA TRP A 275 12.74 24.17 2.20
C TRP A 275 13.74 24.39 1.05
N ARG A 276 13.56 25.45 0.25
CA ARG A 276 14.38 25.69 -0.96
C ARG A 276 15.86 25.86 -0.66
N TRP A 277 16.19 26.44 0.50
CA TRP A 277 17.56 26.77 0.88
C TRP A 277 18.00 26.07 2.16
N VAL A 278 17.31 25.02 2.58
CA VAL A 278 17.72 24.22 3.73
C VAL A 278 18.99 23.46 3.37
N SER A 279 20.04 23.69 4.14
CA SER A 279 21.36 23.06 3.94
C SER A 279 21.65 21.92 4.90
N GLN A 280 20.92 21.86 6.02
CA GLN A 280 21.03 20.79 6.99
C GLN A 280 19.68 20.52 7.66
N VAL A 281 19.42 19.25 7.94
CA VAL A 281 18.32 18.82 8.80
C VAL A 281 18.91 18.23 10.06
N ASN A 282 18.61 18.85 11.20
CA ASN A 282 19.24 18.54 12.48
C ASN A 282 18.54 17.37 13.17
N GLN A 283 17.21 17.39 13.22
CA GLN A 283 16.39 16.37 13.88
C GLN A 283 14.99 16.41 13.27
N CYS A 284 14.32 15.26 13.19
CA CYS A 284 12.94 15.17 12.75
C CYS A 284 12.07 14.53 13.83
N TRP A 285 10.77 14.82 13.73
CA TRP A 285 9.71 14.27 14.55
C TRP A 285 8.63 13.72 13.66
N ASP A 286 8.18 12.53 14.02
CA ASP A 286 7.00 11.90 13.46
C ASP A 286 5.85 12.00 14.45
N ALA A 287 4.67 12.28 13.93
CA ALA A 287 3.45 12.19 14.72
C ALA A 287 3.16 10.71 15.01
N SER A 288 3.11 10.37 16.29
CA SER A 288 2.79 9.03 16.77
C SER A 288 1.32 8.74 16.50
N ILE A 289 1.02 7.59 15.89
CA ILE A 289 -0.38 7.18 15.71
C ILE A 289 -1.04 6.74 17.01
N LEU A 290 -0.26 6.43 18.04
CA LEU A 290 -0.76 5.79 19.27
C LEU A 290 -1.92 6.56 19.94
N PRO A 291 -1.85 7.89 20.13
CA PRO A 291 -2.94 8.63 20.80
C PRO A 291 -4.25 8.63 20.03
N VAL A 292 -4.20 8.41 18.71
CA VAL A 292 -5.34 8.49 17.80
C VAL A 292 -5.70 7.13 17.20
N ARG A 293 -4.99 6.07 17.59
CA ARG A 293 -5.11 4.72 17.02
C ARG A 293 -6.54 4.22 17.07
N GLU A 294 -7.18 4.27 18.23
CA GLU A 294 -8.57 3.82 18.39
C GLU A 294 -9.54 4.66 17.56
N ALA A 295 -9.27 5.96 17.42
CA ALA A 295 -10.10 6.84 16.58
C ALA A 295 -9.90 6.58 15.08
N ILE A 296 -8.70 6.17 14.66
CA ILE A 296 -8.42 5.69 13.29
C ILE A 296 -9.13 4.37 13.06
N LEU A 297 -9.01 3.39 13.97
CA LEU A 297 -9.70 2.11 13.85
C LEU A 297 -11.22 2.28 13.82
N ALA A 298 -11.76 3.17 14.67
CA ALA A 298 -13.17 3.50 14.67
C ALA A 298 -13.61 4.16 13.34
N ALA A 299 -12.83 5.09 12.79
CA ALA A 299 -13.15 5.71 11.50
C ALA A 299 -13.10 4.70 10.34
N ILE A 300 -12.14 3.79 10.36
CA ILE A 300 -12.03 2.70 9.40
C ILE A 300 -13.20 1.73 9.52
N ALA A 301 -13.59 1.37 10.75
CA ALA A 301 -14.70 0.45 11.00
C ALA A 301 -16.08 1.07 10.76
N ALA A 302 -16.22 2.39 10.95
CA ALA A 302 -17.47 3.12 10.77
C ALA A 302 -17.83 3.33 9.31
N VAL A 303 -16.85 3.30 8.40
CA VAL A 303 -17.05 3.20 6.96
C VAL A 303 -17.33 1.72 6.65
N PRO A 304 -18.60 1.34 6.37
CA PRO A 304 -18.86 0.03 5.79
C PRO A 304 -18.06 -0.07 4.49
N PRO A 305 -17.67 -1.26 4.03
CA PRO A 305 -17.05 -1.41 2.71
C PRO A 305 -17.89 -0.89 1.51
N ASP A 306 -18.98 -0.16 1.69
CA ASP A 306 -19.95 0.14 0.63
C ASP A 306 -20.64 1.52 0.70
N ASP A 307 -20.11 2.54 1.41
CA ASP A 307 -20.68 3.90 1.38
C ASP A 307 -19.93 4.87 0.45
N GLY A 308 -20.27 4.78 -0.83
CA GLY A 308 -19.95 5.84 -1.79
C GLY A 308 -20.05 5.43 -3.25
N PHE A 309 -21.21 4.89 -3.65
CA PHE A 309 -21.52 4.69 -5.07
C PHE A 309 -22.08 5.98 -5.66
N VAL A 310 -21.39 6.53 -6.66
CA VAL A 310 -21.98 7.47 -7.63
C VAL A 310 -22.64 6.62 -8.71
N GLY A 311 -23.96 6.50 -8.62
CA GLY A 311 -24.80 5.79 -9.60
C GLY A 311 -26.15 5.49 -8.96
N ASP A 312 -27.22 6.02 -9.55
CA ASP A 312 -28.58 5.65 -9.19
C ASP A 312 -28.80 4.20 -9.64
N PHE A 313 -28.92 3.26 -8.69
CA PHE A 313 -29.25 1.87 -8.97
C PHE A 313 -30.56 1.52 -8.27
N GLY A 314 -31.53 1.08 -9.07
CA GLY A 314 -32.83 0.63 -8.57
C GLY A 314 -32.67 -0.49 -7.53
N ARG A 315 -33.52 -0.44 -6.49
CA ARG A 315 -33.61 -1.49 -5.47
C ARG A 315 -33.67 -2.88 -6.13
N VAL A 316 -32.78 -3.78 -5.71
CA VAL A 316 -32.89 -5.22 -6.02
C VAL A 316 -34.24 -5.72 -5.48
N PRO A 317 -35.08 -6.37 -6.30
CA PRO A 317 -36.39 -6.84 -5.85
C PRO A 317 -36.27 -7.81 -4.67
N PRO A 318 -37.09 -7.69 -3.60
CA PRO A 318 -37.08 -8.58 -2.45
C PRO A 318 -37.21 -10.08 -2.80
N GLU A 319 -37.85 -10.39 -3.93
CA GLU A 319 -38.01 -11.75 -4.46
C GLU A 319 -36.67 -12.41 -4.82
N VAL A 320 -35.67 -11.61 -5.24
CA VAL A 320 -34.31 -12.06 -5.57
C VAL A 320 -33.52 -12.34 -4.28
N LEU A 321 -33.74 -11.57 -3.22
CA LEU A 321 -33.11 -11.79 -1.91
C LEU A 321 -33.74 -12.94 -1.11
N ALA A 322 -34.99 -13.32 -1.43
CA ALA A 322 -35.72 -14.38 -0.74
C ALA A 322 -35.23 -15.82 -1.08
N ARG A 323 -34.37 -15.98 -2.11
CA ARG A 323 -33.89 -17.30 -2.56
C ARG A 323 -32.36 -17.40 -2.50
N LYS A 324 -31.80 -17.33 -1.29
CA LYS A 324 -30.39 -17.62 -1.05
C LYS A 324 -30.09 -19.09 -1.34
N ARG A 325 -28.97 -19.36 -2.02
CA ARG A 325 -28.54 -20.69 -2.44
C ARG A 325 -27.02 -20.82 -2.35
N ALA A 326 -26.55 -22.03 -2.12
CA ALA A 326 -25.18 -22.42 -2.32
C ALA A 326 -24.99 -22.91 -3.76
N LEU A 327 -23.86 -22.54 -4.38
CA LEU A 327 -23.53 -22.95 -5.74
C LEU A 327 -22.40 -23.97 -5.73
N TYR A 328 -22.73 -25.25 -5.87
CA TYR A 328 -21.76 -26.35 -5.83
C TYR A 328 -21.27 -26.70 -7.22
N ALA A 329 -19.95 -26.75 -7.42
CA ALA A 329 -19.38 -27.27 -8.66
C ALA A 329 -19.49 -28.80 -8.70
N VAL A 330 -20.09 -29.35 -9.76
CA VAL A 330 -20.39 -30.79 -9.85
C VAL A 330 -19.13 -31.66 -9.94
N ASN A 331 -18.08 -31.18 -10.61
CA ASN A 331 -16.83 -31.94 -10.78
C ASN A 331 -16.01 -32.12 -9.51
N ILE A 332 -16.09 -31.18 -8.57
CA ILE A 332 -15.30 -31.19 -7.33
C ILE A 332 -16.16 -31.34 -6.08
N ASP A 333 -17.48 -31.22 -6.20
CA ASP A 333 -18.47 -31.25 -5.11
C ASP A 333 -18.15 -30.31 -3.94
N GLU A 334 -17.73 -29.09 -4.30
CA GLU A 334 -17.37 -28.02 -3.37
C GLU A 334 -18.22 -26.77 -3.65
N PRO A 335 -18.66 -26.03 -2.61
CA PRO A 335 -19.43 -24.80 -2.77
C PRO A 335 -18.50 -23.66 -3.17
N LEU A 336 -18.98 -22.84 -4.10
CA LEU A 336 -18.37 -21.57 -4.43
C LEU A 336 -18.51 -20.64 -3.23
N VAL A 337 -17.39 -20.12 -2.74
CA VAL A 337 -17.34 -19.21 -1.60
C VAL A 337 -16.71 -17.88 -1.99
N ALA A 338 -17.13 -16.85 -1.27
CA ALA A 338 -16.48 -15.56 -1.24
C ALA A 338 -16.43 -15.08 0.22
N PRO A 339 -15.40 -14.32 0.63
CA PRO A 339 -15.40 -13.67 1.94
C PRO A 339 -16.64 -12.78 2.10
N ALA A 340 -17.24 -12.77 3.29
CA ALA A 340 -18.23 -11.76 3.64
C ALA A 340 -17.62 -10.36 3.47
N GLY A 341 -18.33 -9.46 2.79
CA GLY A 341 -17.78 -8.14 2.46
C GLY A 341 -16.63 -8.17 1.45
N ALA A 342 -16.50 -9.24 0.65
CA ALA A 342 -15.49 -9.35 -0.39
C ALA A 342 -15.37 -8.07 -1.22
N ALA A 343 -14.14 -7.58 -1.28
CA ALA A 343 -13.66 -6.51 -2.11
C ALA A 343 -14.01 -6.73 -3.61
N ILE A 344 -14.00 -5.69 -4.45
CA ILE A 344 -14.05 -5.87 -5.93
C ILE A 344 -12.79 -6.59 -6.40
N ASP A 345 -12.88 -7.29 -7.53
CA ASP A 345 -11.80 -8.08 -8.11
C ASP A 345 -11.28 -9.21 -7.21
N VAL A 346 -12.09 -9.68 -6.26
CA VAL A 346 -11.78 -10.87 -5.47
C VAL A 346 -11.99 -12.10 -6.34
N GLN A 347 -10.90 -12.83 -6.63
CA GLN A 347 -10.95 -14.13 -7.30
C GLN A 347 -11.78 -15.10 -6.47
N LEU A 348 -12.83 -15.65 -7.08
CA LEU A 348 -13.68 -16.62 -6.42
C LEU A 348 -13.00 -17.99 -6.30
N THR A 349 -13.22 -18.63 -5.17
CA THR A 349 -12.62 -19.94 -4.82
C THR A 349 -13.69 -20.91 -4.32
N PHE A 350 -13.33 -22.18 -4.26
CA PHE A 350 -14.17 -23.24 -3.70
C PHE A 350 -13.64 -23.67 -2.33
N GLU A 351 -14.55 -23.95 -1.40
CA GLU A 351 -14.21 -24.47 -0.08
C GLU A 351 -13.66 -25.90 -0.18
N SER A 352 -12.43 -26.12 0.26
CA SER A 352 -11.77 -27.42 0.13
C SER A 352 -12.09 -28.39 1.28
N CYS A 353 -13.20 -29.12 1.19
CA CYS A 353 -13.59 -30.10 2.21
C CYS A 353 -12.94 -31.49 2.02
N HIS A 354 -12.33 -31.76 0.86
CA HIS A 354 -11.72 -33.06 0.55
C HIS A 354 -10.31 -33.26 1.12
N SER A 355 -9.74 -32.25 1.77
CA SER A 355 -8.32 -32.21 2.19
C SER A 355 -7.92 -33.28 3.21
N LEU A 356 -8.87 -34.03 3.78
CA LEU A 356 -8.62 -35.10 4.75
C LEU A 356 -9.13 -36.51 4.36
N ARG A 357 -9.58 -36.78 3.12
CA ARG A 357 -10.01 -38.12 2.63
C ARG A 357 -11.12 -38.86 3.43
N VAL A 358 -11.74 -38.25 4.46
CA VAL A 358 -12.77 -38.90 5.29
C VAL A 358 -14.21 -38.50 4.90
N VAL A 359 -14.40 -37.44 4.11
CA VAL A 359 -15.74 -36.92 3.76
C VAL A 359 -15.94 -36.90 2.23
N GLN A 360 -17.14 -37.29 1.79
CA GLN A 360 -17.60 -37.30 0.40
C GLN A 360 -18.26 -35.93 0.12
N GLY A 361 -17.48 -34.90 -0.24
CA GLY A 361 -18.00 -33.55 -0.49
C GLY A 361 -18.07 -32.63 0.74
N CYS A 362 -18.33 -31.34 0.52
CA CYS A 362 -18.70 -30.43 1.59
C CYS A 362 -20.15 -30.67 2.03
N PRO A 363 -20.44 -30.71 3.34
CA PRO A 363 -21.82 -30.79 3.82
C PRO A 363 -22.60 -29.53 3.43
N VAL A 364 -23.90 -29.70 3.17
CA VAL A 364 -24.80 -28.58 2.91
C VAL A 364 -25.07 -27.85 4.22
N GLU A 365 -24.66 -26.59 4.29
CA GLU A 365 -24.79 -25.75 5.49
C GLU A 365 -25.34 -24.36 5.12
N PRO A 366 -26.13 -23.71 6.00
CA PRO A 366 -26.67 -22.38 5.74
C PRO A 366 -25.61 -21.31 5.42
N ARG A 367 -24.38 -21.45 5.92
CA ARG A 367 -23.28 -20.51 5.64
C ARG A 367 -22.85 -20.47 4.17
N TYR A 368 -23.21 -21.47 3.36
CA TYR A 368 -22.90 -21.48 1.94
C TYR A 368 -24.03 -20.86 1.10
N GLU A 369 -25.17 -20.52 1.70
CA GLU A 369 -26.30 -19.87 1.03
C GLU A 369 -26.06 -18.37 0.83
N ILE A 370 -25.06 -18.05 0.02
CA ILE A 370 -24.60 -16.67 -0.18
C ILE A 370 -24.83 -16.18 -1.61
N TRP A 371 -25.39 -17.01 -2.50
CA TRP A 371 -25.64 -16.67 -3.90
C TRP A 371 -27.13 -16.55 -4.21
N SER A 372 -27.47 -15.67 -5.14
CA SER A 372 -28.79 -15.55 -5.75
C SER A 372 -28.66 -15.30 -7.25
N TYR A 373 -29.64 -15.72 -8.05
CA TYR A 373 -29.69 -15.47 -9.49
C TYR A 373 -30.94 -14.66 -9.83
N ASN A 374 -30.75 -13.54 -10.54
CA ASN A 374 -31.84 -12.72 -11.05
C ASN A 374 -32.09 -13.03 -12.53
N PRO A 375 -33.20 -13.72 -12.88
CA PRO A 375 -33.50 -14.08 -14.25
C PRO A 375 -33.91 -12.88 -15.13
N ALA A 376 -34.29 -11.74 -14.55
CA ALA A 376 -34.64 -10.55 -15.32
C ALA A 376 -33.39 -9.77 -15.79
N THR A 377 -32.32 -9.80 -14.99
CA THR A 377 -31.07 -9.09 -15.29
C THR A 377 -29.92 -10.01 -15.70
N HIS A 378 -30.12 -11.33 -15.61
CA HIS A 378 -29.10 -12.37 -15.80
C HIS A 378 -27.91 -12.26 -14.83
N GLN A 379 -28.09 -11.61 -13.68
CA GLN A 379 -27.01 -11.41 -12.72
C GLN A 379 -26.99 -12.51 -11.66
N ILE A 380 -25.79 -12.99 -11.33
CA ILE A 380 -25.54 -13.84 -10.16
C ILE A 380 -24.99 -12.92 -9.05
N LEU A 381 -25.76 -12.77 -7.99
CA LEU A 381 -25.51 -11.86 -6.87
C LEU A 381 -24.89 -12.60 -5.69
N HIS A 382 -23.79 -12.08 -5.17
CA HIS A 382 -23.29 -12.44 -3.85
C HIS A 382 -24.05 -11.65 -2.79
N THR A 383 -25.01 -12.30 -2.15
CA THR A 383 -26.03 -11.69 -1.28
C THR A 383 -25.47 -11.01 -0.04
N GLU A 384 -24.29 -11.42 0.43
CA GLU A 384 -23.65 -10.77 1.58
C GLU A 384 -22.94 -9.47 1.22
N SER A 385 -22.39 -9.36 0.00
CA SER A 385 -21.68 -8.16 -0.46
C SER A 385 -22.49 -7.25 -1.39
N GLY A 386 -23.63 -7.72 -1.90
CA GLY A 386 -24.38 -7.01 -2.94
C GLY A 386 -23.72 -6.94 -4.32
N LYS A 387 -22.60 -7.65 -4.54
CA LYS A 387 -21.82 -7.63 -5.79
C LYS A 387 -22.18 -8.76 -6.75
N CYS A 388 -21.94 -8.54 -8.03
CA CYS A 388 -22.24 -9.48 -9.10
C CYS A 388 -21.01 -10.31 -9.48
N LEU A 389 -21.26 -11.55 -9.87
CA LEU A 389 -20.27 -12.43 -10.48
C LEU A 389 -19.87 -11.87 -11.85
N ASN A 390 -18.60 -11.57 -12.04
CA ASN A 390 -18.12 -10.75 -13.14
C ASN A 390 -16.85 -11.35 -13.77
N ILE A 391 -16.67 -11.18 -15.08
CA ILE A 391 -15.42 -11.52 -15.77
C ILE A 391 -14.39 -10.41 -15.55
N SER A 392 -13.27 -10.74 -14.91
CA SER A 392 -12.21 -9.78 -14.59
C SER A 392 -11.76 -9.02 -15.84
N GLY A 393 -11.81 -7.68 -15.76
CA GLY A 393 -11.42 -6.77 -16.84
C GLY A 393 -12.25 -6.90 -18.13
N ALA A 394 -13.45 -7.50 -18.07
CA ALA A 394 -14.27 -7.80 -19.26
C ALA A 394 -13.50 -8.57 -20.35
N ARG A 395 -12.58 -9.44 -19.92
CA ARG A 395 -11.72 -10.21 -20.82
C ARG A 395 -12.51 -11.21 -21.67
N HIS A 396 -12.05 -11.43 -22.90
CA HIS A 396 -12.68 -12.36 -23.85
C HIS A 396 -11.97 -13.72 -23.94
N ASP A 397 -10.81 -13.88 -23.30
CA ASP A 397 -10.01 -15.07 -23.41
C ASP A 397 -10.42 -16.20 -22.45
N PRO A 398 -10.31 -17.48 -22.88
CA PRO A 398 -10.40 -18.64 -22.00
C PRO A 398 -9.42 -18.56 -20.83
N GLY A 399 -9.84 -19.02 -19.66
CA GLY A 399 -9.08 -18.98 -18.42
C GLY A 399 -9.16 -17.64 -17.71
N ALA A 400 -9.86 -16.64 -18.27
CA ALA A 400 -10.07 -15.38 -17.57
C ALA A 400 -10.81 -15.62 -16.25
N TRP A 401 -10.35 -14.90 -15.24
CA TRP A 401 -10.77 -15.02 -13.86
C TRP A 401 -12.18 -14.50 -13.65
N ILE A 402 -12.92 -15.21 -12.81
CA ILE A 402 -14.23 -14.79 -12.34
C ILE A 402 -14.10 -14.23 -10.94
N ILE A 403 -14.63 -13.02 -10.79
CA ILE A 403 -14.46 -12.17 -9.63
C ILE A 403 -15.82 -11.69 -9.11
N LEU A 404 -15.81 -11.04 -7.95
CA LEU A 404 -16.90 -10.16 -7.54
C LEU A 404 -16.63 -8.73 -7.99
N TYR A 405 -17.64 -8.10 -8.57
CA TYR A 405 -17.59 -6.72 -8.99
C TYR A 405 -18.94 -6.04 -8.73
N PRO A 406 -18.99 -4.71 -8.48
CA PRO A 406 -20.24 -4.00 -8.36
C PRO A 406 -21.15 -4.26 -9.55
N CYS A 407 -22.43 -4.54 -9.27
CA CYS A 407 -23.42 -4.77 -10.31
C CYS A 407 -23.67 -3.46 -11.08
N VAL A 408 -23.08 -3.31 -12.25
CA VAL A 408 -23.21 -2.11 -13.11
C VAL A 408 -24.08 -2.35 -14.35
N ASN A 409 -24.74 -3.51 -14.39
CA ASN A 409 -25.55 -4.01 -15.50
C ASN A 409 -24.78 -4.13 -16.83
N ALA A 410 -23.48 -4.36 -16.77
CA ALA A 410 -22.62 -4.54 -17.94
C ALA A 410 -22.67 -5.99 -18.48
N PRO A 411 -22.35 -6.25 -19.75
CA PRO A 411 -22.41 -7.61 -20.31
C PRO A 411 -21.51 -8.64 -19.61
N ASN A 412 -20.37 -8.22 -19.03
CA ASN A 412 -19.40 -9.10 -18.33
C ASN A 412 -19.88 -9.62 -16.97
N GLU A 413 -21.03 -9.18 -16.47
CA GLU A 413 -21.66 -9.68 -15.24
C GLU A 413 -23.02 -10.36 -15.49
N ARG A 414 -23.38 -10.54 -16.76
CA ARG A 414 -24.60 -11.21 -17.18
C ARG A 414 -24.31 -12.63 -17.62
N TRP A 415 -25.06 -13.56 -17.06
CA TRP A 415 -24.89 -15.00 -17.19
C TRP A 415 -26.23 -15.63 -17.50
N THR A 416 -26.41 -16.06 -18.74
CA THR A 416 -27.56 -16.88 -19.11
C THR A 416 -27.44 -18.25 -18.47
N ALA A 417 -28.31 -18.54 -17.51
CA ALA A 417 -28.42 -19.85 -16.86
C ALA A 417 -29.28 -20.82 -17.71
N THR A 418 -28.82 -22.06 -17.86
CA THR A 418 -29.55 -23.14 -18.52
C THR A 418 -29.56 -24.39 -17.65
N GLY A 419 -30.69 -25.11 -17.65
CA GLY A 419 -30.92 -26.28 -16.78
C GLY A 419 -31.91 -26.00 -15.64
N THR A 420 -32.29 -27.04 -14.90
CA THR A 420 -33.28 -26.96 -13.81
C THR A 420 -32.72 -27.38 -12.45
N SER A 421 -32.00 -28.49 -12.38
CA SER A 421 -31.36 -29.01 -11.15
C SER A 421 -29.83 -29.00 -11.21
N VAL A 422 -29.29 -28.91 -12.42
CA VAL A 422 -27.88 -28.71 -12.72
C VAL A 422 -27.82 -27.58 -13.73
N LEU A 423 -27.17 -26.50 -13.33
CA LEU A 423 -27.08 -25.25 -14.07
C LEU A 423 -25.76 -25.16 -14.83
N THR A 424 -25.84 -24.66 -16.05
CA THR A 424 -24.69 -24.12 -16.78
C THR A 424 -24.93 -22.65 -17.04
N PHE A 425 -23.90 -21.84 -16.80
CA PHE A 425 -23.94 -20.39 -16.97
C PHE A 425 -23.06 -19.99 -18.14
N ARG A 426 -23.66 -19.31 -19.12
CA ARG A 426 -22.97 -18.76 -20.28
C ARG A 426 -22.90 -17.25 -20.18
N SER A 427 -21.71 -16.69 -20.38
CA SER A 427 -21.52 -15.24 -20.39
C SER A 427 -22.24 -14.60 -21.57
N ASP A 428 -22.99 -13.53 -21.30
CA ASP A 428 -23.64 -12.73 -22.36
C ASP A 428 -22.62 -11.83 -23.09
N LEU A 429 -21.44 -11.57 -22.51
CA LEU A 429 -20.35 -10.84 -23.17
C LEU A 429 -19.57 -11.71 -24.15
N THR A 430 -19.11 -12.88 -23.70
CA THR A 430 -18.12 -13.69 -24.44
C THR A 430 -18.70 -14.93 -25.07
N GLY A 431 -19.87 -15.38 -24.62
CA GLY A 431 -20.44 -16.67 -24.98
C GLY A 431 -19.70 -17.87 -24.40
N LEU A 432 -18.68 -17.66 -23.55
CA LEU A 432 -17.96 -18.70 -22.81
C LEU A 432 -18.75 -19.14 -21.57
N CYS A 433 -18.43 -20.31 -21.03
CA CYS A 433 -19.12 -20.91 -19.90
C CYS A 433 -18.32 -20.77 -18.60
N LEU A 434 -19.01 -20.62 -17.47
CA LEU A 434 -18.38 -20.74 -16.15
C LEU A 434 -17.77 -22.12 -15.99
N HIS A 435 -16.55 -22.15 -15.46
CA HIS A 435 -15.74 -23.35 -15.36
C HIS A 435 -15.04 -23.42 -14.00
N ALA A 436 -15.36 -24.45 -13.22
CA ALA A 436 -14.73 -24.76 -11.95
C ALA A 436 -13.43 -25.54 -12.17
N VAL A 437 -12.31 -24.90 -11.85
CA VAL A 437 -10.98 -25.48 -11.94
C VAL A 437 -10.65 -26.15 -10.60
N PRO A 438 -10.40 -27.48 -10.57
CA PRO A 438 -10.04 -28.17 -9.34
C PRO A 438 -8.76 -27.62 -8.70
N GLY A 439 -8.75 -27.61 -7.38
CA GLY A 439 -7.55 -27.35 -6.59
C GLY A 439 -6.45 -28.40 -6.87
N ARG A 440 -5.19 -28.04 -6.61
CA ARG A 440 -4.05 -28.96 -6.71
C ARG A 440 -3.50 -29.24 -5.32
N LEU A 441 -2.98 -30.45 -5.13
CA LEU A 441 -2.13 -30.74 -3.98
C LEU A 441 -0.85 -29.89 -4.12
N GLY A 442 -0.60 -29.00 -3.17
CA GLY A 442 0.57 -28.13 -3.17
C GLY A 442 1.89 -28.90 -3.03
N ARG A 443 3.01 -28.17 -3.09
CA ARG A 443 4.32 -28.76 -2.82
C ARG A 443 4.40 -29.23 -1.36
N ARG A 444 5.05 -30.38 -1.14
CA ARG A 444 5.38 -30.88 0.20
C ARG A 444 6.20 -29.81 0.91
N THR A 445 5.69 -29.29 2.02
CA THR A 445 6.40 -28.34 2.87
C THR A 445 7.62 -29.01 3.52
N GLN A 446 8.60 -28.24 3.97
CA GLN A 446 9.79 -28.76 4.67
C GLN A 446 9.47 -29.57 5.93
N VAL A 447 8.24 -29.46 6.44
CA VAL A 447 7.70 -30.19 7.61
C VAL A 447 6.80 -31.37 7.21
N GLY A 448 6.77 -31.78 5.95
CA GLY A 448 6.18 -33.05 5.51
C GLY A 448 4.69 -33.04 5.16
N PHE A 449 4.00 -31.90 5.30
CA PHE A 449 2.59 -31.75 4.94
C PHE A 449 2.41 -31.07 3.58
N THR A 450 1.37 -31.46 2.85
CA THR A 450 0.96 -30.87 1.57
C THR A 450 -0.23 -29.95 1.80
N LEU A 451 -0.06 -28.65 1.58
CA LEU A 451 -1.17 -27.69 1.64
C LEU A 451 -1.93 -27.73 0.30
N PRO A 452 -3.21 -28.08 0.26
CA PRO A 452 -4.00 -27.98 -0.97
C PRO A 452 -4.22 -26.51 -1.35
N THR A 453 -4.18 -26.21 -2.64
CA THR A 453 -4.70 -24.92 -3.15
C THR A 453 -6.19 -25.09 -3.39
N PRO A 454 -7.05 -24.12 -3.00
CA PRO A 454 -8.47 -24.21 -3.28
C PRO A 454 -8.73 -24.20 -4.79
N GLY A 455 -9.87 -24.77 -5.20
CA GLY A 455 -10.35 -24.64 -6.58
C GLY A 455 -10.66 -23.18 -6.91
N THR A 456 -10.64 -22.82 -8.19
CA THR A 456 -10.93 -21.47 -8.68
C THR A 456 -12.00 -21.47 -9.75
N LEU A 457 -12.61 -20.30 -10.00
CA LEU A 457 -13.62 -20.13 -11.03
C LEU A 457 -13.09 -19.26 -12.19
N THR A 458 -13.26 -19.76 -13.42
CA THR A 458 -12.81 -19.12 -14.67
C THR A 458 -13.89 -19.20 -15.73
N GLN A 459 -13.74 -18.49 -16.87
CA GLN A 459 -14.52 -18.76 -18.09
C GLN A 459 -13.73 -19.65 -19.06
N MET A 460 -14.40 -20.60 -19.71
CA MET A 460 -13.80 -21.49 -20.72
C MET A 460 -14.77 -21.72 -21.89
N PRO A 461 -14.29 -22.18 -23.07
CA PRO A 461 -15.15 -22.63 -24.15
C PRO A 461 -16.17 -23.63 -23.63
N CYS A 462 -17.44 -23.44 -23.98
CA CYS A 462 -18.50 -24.33 -23.53
C CYS A 462 -18.28 -25.74 -24.09
N ASP A 463 -18.04 -26.72 -23.21
CA ASP A 463 -17.72 -28.11 -23.57
C ASP A 463 -18.69 -29.13 -22.96
N GLY A 464 -19.62 -28.66 -22.10
CA GLY A 464 -20.61 -29.51 -21.45
C GLY A 464 -20.07 -30.44 -20.37
N SER A 465 -18.78 -30.32 -20.01
CA SER A 465 -18.16 -31.10 -18.96
C SER A 465 -18.79 -30.82 -17.59
N THR A 466 -18.59 -31.73 -16.64
CA THR A 466 -19.02 -31.55 -15.25
C THR A 466 -18.34 -30.36 -14.56
N ALA A 467 -17.24 -29.84 -15.12
CA ALA A 467 -16.59 -28.63 -14.64
C ALA A 467 -17.39 -27.35 -14.97
N GLN A 468 -18.35 -27.43 -15.90
CA GLN A 468 -19.23 -26.32 -16.29
C GLN A 468 -20.65 -26.47 -15.73
N GLN A 469 -20.81 -27.37 -14.76
CA GLN A 469 -22.08 -27.75 -14.17
C GLN A 469 -22.08 -27.39 -12.70
N PHE A 470 -23.15 -26.71 -12.27
CA PHE A 470 -23.32 -26.22 -10.91
C PHE A 470 -24.67 -26.65 -10.35
N ARG A 471 -24.70 -27.16 -9.12
CA ARG A 471 -25.95 -27.43 -8.40
C ARG A 471 -26.27 -26.26 -7.50
N ASP A 472 -27.50 -25.76 -7.57
CA ASP A 472 -28.03 -24.84 -6.57
C ASP A 472 -28.60 -25.66 -5.41
N VAL A 473 -28.13 -25.38 -4.19
CA VAL A 473 -28.46 -26.18 -3.01
C VAL A 473 -28.85 -25.24 -1.87
N ASP A 474 -29.94 -25.50 -1.18
CA ASP A 474 -30.33 -24.80 0.06
C ASP A 474 -30.24 -25.76 1.26
N ALA A 475 -30.27 -25.25 2.49
CA ALA A 475 -30.17 -26.03 3.72
C ALA A 475 -31.30 -27.06 3.89
N ASP A 476 -32.42 -26.85 3.19
CA ASP A 476 -33.56 -27.76 3.21
C ASP A 476 -33.42 -28.89 2.18
N TRP A 477 -32.40 -28.84 1.33
CA TRP A 477 -32.15 -29.83 0.29
C TRP A 477 -32.03 -31.24 0.86
N ALA A 478 -31.31 -31.43 1.97
CA ALA A 478 -31.12 -32.74 2.58
C ALA A 478 -32.43 -33.32 3.15
N ARG A 479 -33.35 -32.46 3.60
CA ARG A 479 -34.69 -32.88 4.04
C ARG A 479 -35.54 -33.34 2.86
N ARG A 480 -35.36 -32.76 1.68
CA ARG A 480 -36.13 -33.10 0.47
C ARG A 480 -35.55 -34.27 -0.32
N ASN A 481 -34.24 -34.48 -0.28
CA ASN A 481 -33.53 -35.40 -1.16
C ASN A 481 -32.68 -36.47 -0.44
N GLY A 482 -32.65 -36.45 0.90
CA GLY A 482 -31.79 -37.31 1.71
C GLY A 482 -30.42 -36.68 2.00
N PRO A 483 -29.65 -37.24 2.96
CA PRO A 483 -28.30 -36.78 3.25
C PRO A 483 -27.37 -36.96 2.04
N ARG A 484 -26.44 -36.02 1.87
CA ARG A 484 -25.34 -36.10 0.92
C ARG A 484 -24.22 -36.96 1.46
#